data_AF-A0A7Y4NGK2-F1
#
_entry.id   AF-A0A7Y4NGK2-F1
#
_cell.length_a   1.000
_cell.length_b   1.000
_cell.length_c   1.000
_cell.angle_alpha   90.00
_cell.angle_beta   90.00
_cell.angle_gamma   90.00
#
_symmetry.space_group_name_H-M   'P 1'
#
loop_
_entity.id
_entity.type
_entity.pdbx_description
1 polymer ?
#
loop_
_entity_poly.entity_id
_entity_poly.type
_entity_poly.pdbx_seq_one_letter_code
_entity_poly.pdbx_strand_id
1 'polypeptide(L)'
;MSSLLTEDSDVVRWLRAELKARGLTRLELSASLKHQGTLHDDTLIFTAPDGVLTFGSLPEAPRAQVQELMRRYHASAPGLGDIALSIVCDAHAAPRVQWMDEVRRQQDAKERARAEAHFDSRHYGRALAQRVAELMDAGADLSITVDPRDGVSRALWRSGDGTYAQGLRYIQGDAQAKQTFASRDEFIRWLGDQSDESLAKAEFPDDPRMWGLGTFNRAYFARKTGRRS
;
A
#
# COMPACT_ATOMS: atom_id res chain seq x y z
N MET A 1 -18.64 27.82 4.94
CA MET A 1 -19.71 27.55 3.95
C MET A 1 -19.16 26.56 2.95
N SER A 2 -19.71 25.35 2.91
CA SER A 2 -19.35 24.32 1.94
C SER A 2 -19.78 24.78 0.55
N SER A 3 -18.85 24.98 -0.38
CA SER A 3 -19.17 25.18 -1.79
C SER A 3 -19.66 23.85 -2.34
N LEU A 4 -20.94 23.53 -2.08
CA LEU A 4 -21.62 22.36 -2.60
C LEU A 4 -21.49 22.36 -4.13
N LEU A 5 -20.78 21.38 -4.68
CA LEU A 5 -20.87 21.08 -6.09
C LEU A 5 -22.32 20.63 -6.36
N THR A 6 -23.11 21.49 -6.99
CA THR A 6 -24.47 21.20 -7.43
C THR A 6 -24.46 20.63 -8.85
N GLU A 7 -25.62 20.17 -9.33
CA GLU A 7 -25.80 19.73 -10.73
C GLU A 7 -25.45 20.81 -11.75
N ASP A 8 -25.48 22.08 -11.35
CA ASP A 8 -25.14 23.23 -12.20
C ASP A 8 -23.64 23.52 -12.29
N SER A 9 -22.80 22.80 -11.55
CA SER A 9 -21.35 22.97 -11.61
C SER A 9 -20.82 22.60 -12.99
N ASP A 10 -19.96 23.44 -13.58
CA ASP A 10 -19.38 23.19 -14.91
C ASP A 10 -18.67 21.83 -14.98
N VAL A 11 -17.98 21.43 -13.91
CA VAL A 11 -17.35 20.10 -13.81
C VAL A 11 -18.39 18.97 -13.83
N VAL A 12 -19.52 19.11 -13.14
CA VAL A 12 -20.58 18.08 -13.08
C VAL A 12 -21.31 17.99 -14.42
N ARG A 13 -21.64 19.14 -15.04
CA ARG A 13 -22.24 19.19 -16.38
C ARG A 13 -21.33 18.53 -17.41
N TRP A 14 -20.04 18.82 -17.36
CA TRP A 14 -19.06 18.20 -18.24
C TRP A 14 -18.97 16.68 -18.02
N LEU A 15 -18.84 16.21 -16.76
CA LEU A 15 -18.79 14.79 -16.44
C LEU A 15 -20.05 14.03 -16.90
N ARG A 16 -21.24 14.61 -16.76
CA ARG A 16 -22.49 14.02 -17.24
C ARG A 16 -22.59 13.98 -18.77
N ALA A 17 -22.14 15.03 -19.43
CA ALA A 17 -22.07 15.05 -20.89
C ALA A 17 -21.11 13.97 -21.42
N GLU A 18 -19.95 13.82 -20.77
CA GLU A 18 -18.95 12.81 -21.13
C GLU A 18 -19.44 11.38 -20.89
N LEU A 19 -20.09 11.16 -19.75
CA LEU A 19 -20.75 9.90 -19.41
C LEU A 19 -21.78 9.51 -20.48
N LYS A 20 -22.62 10.46 -20.90
CA LYS A 20 -23.63 10.25 -21.95
C LYS A 20 -23.00 10.03 -23.33
N ALA A 21 -22.01 10.83 -23.70
CA ALA A 21 -21.34 10.75 -25.00
C ALA A 21 -20.63 9.40 -25.21
N ARG A 22 -20.09 8.83 -24.13
CA ARG A 22 -19.39 7.54 -24.14
C ARG A 22 -20.26 6.33 -23.78
N GLY A 23 -21.55 6.54 -23.47
CA GLY A 23 -22.45 5.45 -23.06
C GLY A 23 -22.03 4.77 -21.75
N LEU A 24 -21.34 5.49 -20.85
CA LEU A 24 -20.85 4.95 -19.59
C LEU A 24 -21.96 5.00 -18.53
N THR A 25 -21.94 4.06 -17.58
CA THR A 25 -22.89 4.05 -16.46
C THR A 25 -22.39 4.86 -15.26
N ARG A 26 -21.07 5.09 -15.19
CA ARG A 26 -20.38 5.80 -14.12
C ARG A 26 -19.11 6.47 -14.66
N LEU A 27 -18.81 7.64 -14.13
CA LEU A 27 -17.57 8.37 -14.39
C LEU A 27 -17.04 8.94 -13.07
N GLU A 28 -15.74 8.83 -12.83
CA GLU A 28 -15.08 9.36 -11.63
C GLU A 28 -13.94 10.29 -12.02
N LEU A 29 -13.94 11.49 -11.46
CA LEU A 29 -12.84 12.45 -11.55
C LEU A 29 -12.06 12.43 -10.25
N SER A 30 -10.76 12.19 -10.32
CA SER A 30 -9.85 12.27 -9.19
C SER A 30 -8.84 13.41 -9.38
N ALA A 31 -8.55 14.18 -8.34
CA ALA A 31 -7.55 15.25 -8.39
C ALA A 31 -6.78 15.30 -7.06
N SER A 32 -5.51 15.71 -7.09
CA SER A 32 -4.66 15.83 -5.90
C SER A 32 -3.94 17.18 -5.82
N LEU A 33 -3.88 17.76 -4.62
CA LEU A 33 -3.17 19.01 -4.33
C LEU A 33 -2.15 18.72 -3.22
N LYS A 34 -0.87 18.94 -3.51
CA LYS A 34 0.18 18.73 -2.51
C LYS A 34 0.31 19.91 -1.56
N HIS A 35 0.82 19.65 -0.36
CA HIS A 35 0.97 20.61 0.74
C HIS A 35 1.72 21.91 0.37
N GLN A 36 2.52 21.91 -0.71
CA GLN A 36 3.20 23.11 -1.23
C GLN A 36 2.33 23.99 -2.15
N GLY A 37 1.02 23.71 -2.26
CA GLY A 37 0.09 24.48 -3.10
C GLY A 37 0.22 24.19 -4.60
N THR A 38 1.14 23.29 -4.98
CA THR A 38 1.23 22.78 -6.36
C THR A 38 0.15 21.72 -6.56
N LEU A 39 -0.82 22.04 -7.42
CA LEU A 39 -1.76 21.05 -7.92
C LEU A 39 -0.96 20.14 -8.84
N HIS A 40 -0.87 18.85 -8.50
CA HIS A 40 -0.31 17.90 -9.43
C HIS A 40 -1.44 17.46 -10.35
N ASP A 41 -1.27 17.72 -11.66
CA ASP A 41 -2.14 17.20 -12.73
C ASP A 41 -2.14 15.66 -12.80
N ASP A 42 -1.27 15.05 -12.00
CA ASP A 42 -1.06 13.62 -11.92
C ASP A 42 -2.10 13.02 -10.98
N THR A 43 -3.21 12.58 -11.58
CA THR A 43 -3.83 11.25 -11.41
C THR A 43 -5.35 11.38 -11.49
N LEU A 44 -5.88 11.33 -12.71
CA LEU A 44 -7.24 10.91 -12.99
C LEU A 44 -7.22 9.40 -13.24
N ILE A 45 -8.06 8.63 -12.55
CA ILE A 45 -8.32 7.22 -12.88
C ILE A 45 -9.69 7.16 -13.51
N PHE A 46 -9.72 6.94 -14.83
CA PHE A 46 -10.94 6.56 -15.52
C PHE A 46 -11.19 5.09 -15.22
N THR A 47 -12.40 4.75 -14.79
CA THR A 47 -12.91 3.38 -14.89
C THR A 47 -13.97 3.36 -15.98
N ALA A 48 -13.50 3.38 -17.22
CA ALA A 48 -14.27 3.04 -18.42
C ALA A 48 -13.49 1.94 -19.18
N PRO A 49 -14.14 1.09 -19.99
CA PRO A 49 -13.46 0.05 -20.76
C PRO A 49 -12.38 0.60 -21.73
N ASP A 50 -12.41 1.91 -22.02
CA ASP A 50 -11.72 2.53 -23.16
C ASP A 50 -10.45 3.34 -22.77
N GLY A 51 -10.02 3.28 -21.50
CA GLY A 51 -8.75 3.87 -21.03
C GLY A 51 -8.86 5.20 -20.27
N VAL A 52 -7.69 5.73 -19.88
CA VAL A 52 -7.48 6.83 -18.93
C VAL A 52 -7.19 8.16 -19.65
N LEU A 53 -7.96 9.22 -19.39
CA LEU A 53 -7.57 10.61 -19.72
C LEU A 53 -6.87 11.28 -18.52
N THR A 54 -6.22 12.40 -18.76
CA THR A 54 -5.46 13.16 -17.75
C THR A 54 -6.22 14.41 -17.32
N PHE A 55 -5.84 15.02 -16.20
CA PHE A 55 -6.46 16.26 -15.72
C PHE A 55 -6.34 17.41 -16.74
N GLY A 56 -5.26 17.39 -17.52
CA GLY A 56 -5.05 18.28 -18.66
C GLY A 56 -6.06 18.11 -19.81
N SER A 57 -6.84 17.03 -19.86
CA SER A 57 -7.90 16.84 -20.87
C SER A 57 -9.22 17.52 -20.51
N LEU A 58 -9.36 18.02 -19.28
CA LEU A 58 -10.55 18.79 -18.88
C LEU A 58 -10.58 20.14 -19.61
N PRO A 59 -11.73 20.61 -20.10
CA PRO A 59 -11.86 22.00 -20.56
C PRO A 59 -11.52 23.00 -19.45
N GLU A 60 -11.15 24.21 -19.84
CA GLU A 60 -10.62 25.24 -18.93
C GLU A 60 -11.56 25.57 -17.76
N ALA A 61 -12.86 25.74 -18.02
CA ALA A 61 -13.83 26.07 -16.98
C ALA A 61 -14.00 24.95 -15.92
N PRO A 62 -14.26 23.67 -16.28
CA PRO A 62 -14.21 22.55 -15.34
C PRO A 62 -12.89 22.46 -14.55
N ARG A 63 -11.76 22.67 -15.21
CA ARG A 63 -10.43 22.59 -14.59
C ARG A 63 -10.24 23.68 -13.55
N ALA A 64 -10.56 24.94 -13.89
CA ALA A 64 -10.47 26.08 -12.98
C ALA A 64 -11.39 25.91 -11.76
N GLN A 65 -12.59 25.36 -11.97
CA GLN A 65 -13.54 25.10 -10.88
C GLN A 65 -13.01 24.04 -9.90
N VAL A 66 -12.41 22.96 -10.38
CA VAL A 66 -11.77 21.94 -9.53
C VAL A 66 -10.59 22.53 -8.75
N GLN A 67 -9.72 23.31 -9.43
CA GLN A 67 -8.58 23.96 -8.79
C GLN A 67 -9.02 24.90 -7.66
N GLU A 68 -10.02 25.73 -7.91
CA GLU A 68 -10.56 26.66 -6.91
C GLU A 68 -11.18 25.91 -5.71
N LEU A 69 -11.92 24.83 -5.97
CA LEU A 69 -12.52 24.02 -4.93
C LEU A 69 -11.45 23.40 -4.02
N MET A 70 -10.39 22.84 -4.60
CA MET A 70 -9.29 22.24 -3.84
C MET A 70 -8.50 23.27 -3.04
N ARG A 71 -8.22 24.45 -3.62
CA ARG A 71 -7.55 25.56 -2.90
C ARG A 71 -8.37 26.06 -1.72
N ARG A 72 -9.69 26.22 -1.89
CA ARG A 72 -10.60 26.61 -0.79
C ARG A 72 -10.62 25.59 0.32
N TYR A 73 -10.71 24.30 -0.02
CA TYR A 73 -10.71 23.22 0.96
C TYR A 73 -9.40 23.21 1.76
N HIS A 74 -8.26 23.28 1.07
CA HIS A 74 -6.94 23.37 1.70
C HIS A 74 -6.81 24.58 2.63
N ALA A 75 -7.26 25.77 2.20
CA ALA A 75 -7.22 26.99 3.00
C ALA A 75 -8.12 26.90 4.25
N SER A 76 -9.24 26.17 4.16
CA SER A 76 -10.18 25.99 5.29
C SER A 76 -9.74 24.97 6.33
N ALA A 77 -8.73 24.14 6.02
CA ALA A 77 -8.23 23.08 6.88
C ALA A 77 -6.68 23.09 6.94
N PRO A 78 -6.08 24.15 7.49
CA PRO A 78 -4.63 24.28 7.58
C PRO A 78 -4.06 23.17 8.48
N GLY A 79 -3.21 22.32 7.92
CA GLY A 79 -2.61 21.16 8.61
C GLY A 79 -2.99 19.81 8.01
N LEU A 80 -3.99 19.75 7.13
CA LEU A 80 -4.12 18.63 6.20
C LEU A 80 -2.92 18.70 5.23
N GLY A 81 -2.20 17.59 5.11
CA GLY A 81 -1.08 17.45 4.17
C GLY A 81 -1.57 17.45 2.73
N ASP A 82 -1.17 16.45 1.94
CA ASP A 82 -1.71 16.31 0.60
C ASP A 82 -3.22 15.99 0.66
N ILE A 83 -4.02 16.70 -0.13
CA ILE A 83 -5.46 16.50 -0.23
C ILE A 83 -5.83 15.94 -1.60
N ALA A 84 -6.84 15.07 -1.63
CA ALA A 84 -7.41 14.55 -2.85
C ALA A 84 -8.93 14.73 -2.88
N LEU A 85 -9.41 14.96 -4.09
CA LEU A 85 -10.81 15.12 -4.44
C LEU A 85 -11.21 13.96 -5.36
N SER A 86 -12.33 13.30 -5.06
CA SER A 86 -13.03 12.41 -5.99
C SER A 86 -14.44 12.96 -6.24
N ILE A 87 -14.82 13.09 -7.50
CA ILE A 87 -16.18 13.42 -7.94
C ILE A 87 -16.69 12.24 -8.77
N VAL A 88 -17.66 11.52 -8.22
CA VAL A 88 -18.32 10.39 -8.89
C VAL A 88 -19.65 10.84 -9.47
N CYS A 89 -19.83 10.67 -10.78
CA CYS A 89 -21.10 10.85 -11.46
C CYS A 89 -21.62 9.49 -11.94
N ASP A 90 -22.77 9.08 -11.42
CA ASP A 90 -23.52 7.94 -11.94
C ASP A 90 -24.60 8.44 -12.92
N ALA A 91 -24.97 7.63 -13.92
CA ALA A 91 -25.98 7.98 -14.94
C ALA A 91 -27.34 8.40 -14.37
N HIS A 92 -27.69 7.88 -13.18
CA HIS A 92 -29.01 8.04 -12.57
C HIS A 92 -28.95 8.50 -11.12
N ALA A 93 -27.81 9.01 -10.65
CA ALA A 93 -27.66 9.49 -9.28
C ALA A 93 -27.11 10.92 -9.21
N ALA A 94 -27.29 11.52 -8.04
CA ALA A 94 -26.64 12.78 -7.71
C ALA A 94 -25.11 12.60 -7.70
N PRO A 95 -24.34 13.62 -8.12
CA PRO A 95 -22.88 13.57 -8.06
C PRO A 95 -22.42 13.40 -6.61
N ARG A 96 -21.51 12.47 -6.36
CA ARG A 96 -20.93 12.24 -5.04
C ARG A 96 -19.54 12.85 -5.00
N VAL A 97 -19.33 13.75 -4.05
CA VAL A 97 -18.04 14.40 -3.83
C VAL A 97 -17.41 13.82 -2.58
N GLN A 98 -16.21 13.28 -2.72
CA GLN A 98 -15.45 12.70 -1.62
C GLN A 98 -14.12 13.42 -1.50
N TRP A 99 -13.83 13.91 -0.30
CA TRP A 99 -12.53 14.42 0.07
C TRP A 99 -11.76 13.31 0.76
N MET A 100 -10.56 13.02 0.28
CA MET A 100 -9.62 12.10 0.91
C MET A 100 -8.40 12.91 1.32
N ASP A 101 -8.10 12.95 2.61
CA ASP A 101 -6.81 13.42 3.08
C ASP A 101 -5.79 12.27 3.04
N GLU A 102 -4.51 12.63 2.96
CA GLU A 102 -3.40 11.66 3.02
C GLU A 102 -3.48 10.75 4.25
N VAL A 103 -4.00 11.27 5.37
CA VAL A 103 -4.19 10.53 6.63
C VAL A 103 -5.18 9.38 6.44
N ARG A 104 -6.33 9.63 5.82
CA ARG A 104 -7.38 8.65 5.56
C ARG A 104 -7.02 7.69 4.43
N ARG A 105 -6.29 8.15 3.40
CA ARG A 105 -5.71 7.25 2.39
C ARG A 105 -4.73 6.26 3.00
N GLN A 106 -3.85 6.73 3.89
CA GLN A 106 -2.93 5.86 4.63
C GLN A 106 -3.66 4.93 5.58
N GLN A 107 -4.75 5.39 6.20
CA GLN A 107 -5.57 4.58 7.10
C GLN A 107 -6.33 3.48 6.34
N ASP A 108 -6.94 3.78 5.20
CA ASP A 108 -7.63 2.80 4.35
C ASP A 108 -6.64 1.82 3.69
N ALA A 109 -5.45 2.29 3.30
CA ALA A 109 -4.37 1.41 2.82
C ALA A 109 -3.85 0.48 3.93
N LYS A 110 -3.71 0.99 5.16
CA LYS A 110 -3.39 0.18 6.35
C LYS A 110 -4.50 -0.81 6.67
N GLU A 111 -5.76 -0.42 6.57
CA GLU A 111 -6.91 -1.29 6.84
C GLU A 111 -7.06 -2.36 5.77
N ARG A 112 -6.79 -2.05 4.50
CA ARG A 112 -6.73 -3.05 3.42
C ARG A 112 -5.54 -4.00 3.58
N ALA A 113 -4.35 -3.51 3.91
CA ALA A 113 -3.20 -4.35 4.23
C ALA A 113 -3.46 -5.25 5.46
N ARG A 114 -4.21 -4.74 6.44
CA ARG A 114 -4.64 -5.47 7.64
C ARG A 114 -5.71 -6.52 7.33
N ALA A 115 -6.64 -6.23 6.41
CA ALA A 115 -7.66 -7.16 5.95
C ALA A 115 -7.08 -8.26 5.03
N GLU A 116 -6.06 -7.93 4.24
CA GLU A 116 -5.32 -8.88 3.40
C GLU A 116 -4.33 -9.73 4.20
N ALA A 117 -3.89 -9.27 5.37
CA ALA A 117 -3.04 -10.02 6.30
C ALA A 117 -3.86 -10.91 7.26
N HIS A 118 -4.57 -11.90 6.73
CA HIS A 118 -4.98 -13.04 7.56
C HIS A 118 -3.74 -13.87 7.91
N PHE A 119 -3.18 -13.65 9.10
CA PHE A 119 -2.07 -14.45 9.61
C PHE A 119 -2.56 -15.85 9.96
N ASP A 120 -2.05 -16.85 9.25
CA ASP A 120 -2.30 -18.25 9.54
C ASP A 120 -1.55 -18.65 10.82
N SER A 121 -2.29 -19.11 11.84
CA SER A 121 -1.72 -19.57 13.10
C SER A 121 -1.12 -20.98 13.01
N ARG A 122 -1.33 -21.70 11.90
CA ARG A 122 -0.74 -23.03 11.69
C ARG A 122 0.78 -22.92 11.53
N HIS A 123 1.48 -23.87 12.13
CA HIS A 123 2.93 -23.98 12.01
C HIS A 123 3.35 -24.22 10.55
N TYR A 124 4.45 -23.63 10.12
CA TYR A 124 5.01 -23.80 8.77
C TYR A 124 5.36 -25.25 8.45
N GLY A 125 5.77 -26.00 9.47
CA GLY A 125 6.17 -27.38 9.35
C GLY A 125 7.53 -27.57 8.67
N ARG A 126 8.06 -28.78 8.82
CA ARG A 126 9.45 -29.11 8.44
C ARG A 126 9.73 -28.93 6.94
N ALA A 127 8.77 -29.27 6.07
CA ALA A 127 8.97 -29.26 4.62
C ALA A 127 9.20 -27.84 4.07
N LEU A 128 8.44 -26.86 4.56
CA LEU A 128 8.66 -25.46 4.18
C LEU A 128 9.99 -24.94 4.72
N ALA A 129 10.28 -25.22 6.00
CA ALA A 129 11.51 -24.79 6.64
C ALA A 129 12.77 -25.34 5.96
N GLN A 130 12.74 -26.61 5.52
CA GLN A 130 13.81 -27.22 4.72
C GLN A 130 14.07 -26.45 3.43
N ARG A 131 13.02 -26.09 2.70
CA ARG A 131 13.16 -25.39 1.41
C ARG A 131 13.64 -23.96 1.58
N VAL A 132 13.25 -23.30 2.67
CA VAL A 132 13.80 -21.99 3.04
C VAL A 132 15.30 -22.11 3.34
N ALA A 133 15.72 -23.12 4.09
CA ALA A 133 17.14 -23.38 4.34
C ALA A 133 17.92 -23.63 3.04
N GLU A 134 17.37 -24.41 2.10
CA GLU A 134 17.98 -24.63 0.77
C GLU A 134 18.19 -23.34 -0.02
N LEU A 135 17.22 -22.41 0.02
CA LEU A 135 17.37 -21.11 -0.62
C LEU A 135 18.49 -20.29 0.03
N MET A 136 18.57 -20.30 1.36
CA MET A 136 19.64 -19.60 2.09
C MET A 136 21.01 -20.21 1.80
N ASP A 137 21.09 -21.54 1.68
CA ASP A 137 22.31 -22.26 1.30
C ASP A 137 22.79 -21.89 -0.10
N ALA A 138 21.84 -21.62 -1.01
CA ALA A 138 22.10 -21.12 -2.36
C ALA A 138 22.40 -19.62 -2.44
N GLY A 139 22.42 -18.90 -1.30
CA GLY A 139 22.70 -17.47 -1.25
C GLY A 139 21.51 -16.58 -1.63
N ALA A 140 20.28 -17.08 -1.58
CA ALA A 140 19.09 -16.29 -1.88
C ALA A 140 18.91 -15.16 -0.86
N ASP A 141 18.53 -13.97 -1.35
CA ASP A 141 18.15 -12.87 -0.47
C ASP A 141 16.72 -13.06 0.05
N LEU A 142 16.63 -13.34 1.35
CA LEU A 142 15.38 -13.47 2.10
C LEU A 142 15.19 -12.26 3.01
N SER A 143 15.05 -11.09 2.39
CA SER A 143 14.77 -9.82 3.06
C SER A 143 13.35 -9.31 2.77
N ILE A 144 12.81 -8.53 3.69
CA ILE A 144 11.59 -7.73 3.53
C ILE A 144 11.85 -6.34 4.12
N THR A 145 11.66 -5.31 3.31
CA THR A 145 11.82 -3.92 3.76
C THR A 145 10.76 -3.56 4.78
N VAL A 146 11.19 -3.14 5.98
CA VAL A 146 10.31 -2.73 7.09
C VAL A 146 10.26 -1.22 7.20
N ASP A 147 11.39 -0.54 6.98
CA ASP A 147 11.46 0.92 6.83
C ASP A 147 12.30 1.30 5.60
N PRO A 148 11.67 1.81 4.52
CA PRO A 148 12.39 2.22 3.32
C PRO A 148 13.17 3.54 3.47
N ARG A 149 12.86 4.37 4.47
CA ARG A 149 13.57 5.63 4.74
C ARG A 149 14.89 5.38 5.43
N ASP A 150 14.88 4.45 6.38
CA ASP A 150 16.06 4.05 7.14
C ASP A 150 16.82 2.87 6.51
N GLY A 151 16.31 2.34 5.39
CA GLY A 151 16.92 1.22 4.67
C GLY A 151 16.97 -0.05 5.52
N VAL A 152 16.00 -0.26 6.41
CA VAL A 152 15.94 -1.37 7.35
C VAL A 152 15.07 -2.47 6.78
N SER A 153 15.65 -3.66 6.67
CA SER A 153 14.96 -4.87 6.24
C SER A 153 15.01 -5.93 7.31
N ARG A 154 13.91 -6.65 7.51
CA ARG A 154 13.93 -7.91 8.23
C ARG A 154 14.51 -8.97 7.31
N ALA A 155 15.40 -9.81 7.80
CA ALA A 155 16.10 -10.78 6.98
C ALA A 155 16.24 -12.14 7.66
N LEU A 156 16.24 -13.19 6.84
CA LEU A 156 16.85 -14.48 7.14
C LEU A 156 18.11 -14.58 6.30
N TRP A 157 19.25 -14.92 6.92
CA TRP A 157 20.48 -15.11 6.16
C TRP A 157 21.36 -16.21 6.74
N ARG A 158 22.27 -16.69 5.91
CA ARG A 158 23.38 -17.53 6.31
C ARG A 158 24.65 -16.68 6.33
N SER A 159 25.31 -16.64 7.47
CA SER A 159 26.58 -15.96 7.67
C SER A 159 27.73 -16.75 7.02
N GLY A 160 28.85 -16.08 6.76
CA GLY A 160 30.02 -16.69 6.10
C GLY A 160 30.69 -17.82 6.91
N ASP A 161 30.47 -17.84 8.22
CA ASP A 161 30.88 -18.91 9.15
C ASP A 161 29.95 -20.14 9.11
N GLY A 162 28.87 -20.10 8.31
CA GLY A 162 27.90 -21.17 8.16
C GLY A 162 26.70 -21.08 9.10
N THR A 163 26.66 -20.10 10.01
CA THR A 163 25.58 -19.86 10.97
C THR A 163 24.33 -19.31 10.28
N TYR A 164 23.13 -19.77 10.66
CA TYR A 164 21.87 -19.18 10.20
C TYR A 164 21.41 -18.10 11.16
N ALA A 165 20.80 -17.03 10.65
CA ALA A 165 20.37 -15.92 11.49
C ALA A 165 19.04 -15.33 11.02
N GLN A 166 18.28 -14.83 12.00
CA GLN A 166 17.08 -14.03 11.83
C GLN A 166 17.29 -12.70 12.55
N GLY A 167 16.90 -11.60 11.91
CA GLY A 167 17.04 -10.27 12.49
C GLY A 167 16.89 -9.16 11.47
N LEU A 168 17.61 -8.06 11.68
CA LEU A 168 17.58 -6.88 10.84
C LEU A 168 18.85 -6.78 9.98
N ARG A 169 18.68 -6.31 8.75
CA ARG A 169 19.73 -5.90 7.83
C ARG A 169 19.52 -4.45 7.44
N TYR A 170 20.60 -3.70 7.40
CA TYR A 170 20.63 -2.29 7.04
C TYR A 170 21.22 -2.15 5.64
N ILE A 171 20.74 -1.18 4.86
CA ILE A 171 21.23 -0.92 3.50
C ILE A 171 22.73 -0.59 3.44
N GLN A 172 23.30 -0.14 4.57
CA GLN A 172 24.72 0.16 4.73
C GLN A 172 25.60 -1.10 4.89
N GLY A 173 25.01 -2.29 4.88
CA GLY A 173 25.72 -3.57 4.97
C GLY A 173 25.78 -4.16 6.38
N ASP A 174 25.39 -3.38 7.39
CA ASP A 174 25.30 -3.86 8.77
C ASP A 174 24.15 -4.87 8.94
N ALA A 175 24.34 -5.84 9.83
CA ALA A 175 23.33 -6.81 10.18
C ALA A 175 23.29 -6.99 11.70
N GLN A 176 22.09 -6.98 12.27
CA GLN A 176 21.85 -7.24 13.67
C GLN A 176 21.04 -8.52 13.80
N ALA A 177 21.73 -9.62 14.15
CA ALA A 177 21.07 -10.87 14.46
C ALA A 177 20.28 -10.74 15.77
N LYS A 178 18.99 -11.03 15.70
CA LYS A 178 18.14 -11.19 16.88
C LYS A 178 18.20 -12.61 17.41
N GLN A 179 18.28 -13.56 16.48
CA GLN A 179 18.45 -14.98 16.78
C GLN A 179 19.45 -15.59 15.80
N THR A 180 20.34 -16.43 16.33
CA THR A 180 21.30 -17.20 15.55
C THR A 180 21.09 -18.68 15.82
N PHE A 181 21.40 -19.51 14.82
CA PHE A 181 21.27 -20.95 14.86
C PHE A 181 22.58 -21.55 14.39
N ALA A 182 23.20 -22.36 15.25
CA ALA A 182 24.52 -22.93 14.99
C ALA A 182 24.51 -24.01 13.90
N SER A 183 23.32 -24.51 13.55
CA SER A 183 23.16 -25.53 12.52
C SER A 183 21.90 -25.35 11.68
N ARG A 184 21.94 -25.94 10.48
CA ARG A 184 20.80 -26.02 9.57
C ARG A 184 19.59 -26.71 10.21
N ASP A 185 19.82 -27.79 10.96
CA ASP A 185 18.75 -28.53 11.61
C ASP A 185 18.08 -27.74 12.73
N GLU A 186 18.86 -26.94 13.46
CA GLU A 186 18.32 -26.03 14.48
C GLU A 186 17.45 -24.95 13.85
N PHE A 187 17.91 -24.33 12.76
CA PHE A 187 17.12 -23.37 11.99
C PHE A 187 15.83 -23.99 11.45
N ILE A 188 15.92 -25.18 10.84
CA ILE A 188 14.75 -25.89 10.28
C ILE A 188 13.72 -26.20 11.37
N ARG A 189 14.18 -26.64 12.55
CA ARG A 189 13.30 -26.92 13.69
C ARG A 189 12.60 -25.64 14.14
N TRP A 190 13.38 -24.58 14.38
CA TRP A 190 12.85 -23.29 14.80
C TRP A 190 11.81 -22.74 13.83
N LEU A 191 12.15 -22.66 12.54
CA LEU A 191 11.25 -22.12 11.52
C LEU A 191 10.03 -23.02 11.34
N GLY A 192 10.20 -24.34 11.42
CA GLY A 192 9.11 -25.30 11.34
C GLY A 192 8.04 -25.09 12.40
N ASP A 193 8.42 -24.62 13.59
CA ASP A 193 7.53 -24.33 14.73
C ASP A 193 6.92 -22.92 14.66
N GLN A 194 7.35 -22.07 13.73
CA GLN A 194 6.76 -20.74 13.56
C GLN A 194 5.46 -20.78 12.75
N SER A 195 4.61 -19.79 12.96
CA SER A 195 3.43 -19.49 12.15
C SER A 195 3.54 -18.08 11.55
N ASP A 196 2.62 -17.72 10.64
CA ASP A 196 2.56 -16.34 10.14
C ASP A 196 2.34 -15.37 11.31
N GLU A 197 1.49 -15.78 12.25
CA GLU A 197 1.13 -15.02 13.44
C GLU A 197 2.31 -14.89 14.42
N SER A 198 3.07 -15.96 14.67
CA SER A 198 4.21 -15.91 15.60
C SER A 198 5.32 -14.99 15.08
N LEU A 199 5.63 -15.05 13.79
CA LEU A 199 6.63 -14.17 13.17
C LEU A 199 6.14 -12.72 13.03
N ALA A 200 4.84 -12.50 12.86
CA ALA A 200 4.28 -11.15 12.89
C ALA A 200 4.39 -10.51 14.29
N LYS A 201 4.13 -11.29 15.36
CA LYS A 201 4.16 -10.81 16.75
C LYS A 201 5.56 -10.70 17.34
N ALA A 202 6.54 -11.46 16.87
CA ALA A 202 7.85 -11.59 17.51
C ALA A 202 8.66 -10.28 17.62
N GLU A 203 8.45 -9.28 16.76
CA GLU A 203 9.15 -7.99 16.86
C GLU A 203 8.36 -6.90 17.59
N PHE A 204 7.03 -7.00 17.65
CA PHE A 204 6.17 -5.98 18.26
C PHE A 204 4.98 -6.64 18.95
N PRO A 205 5.19 -7.38 20.06
CA PRO A 205 4.13 -8.13 20.71
C PRO A 205 2.98 -7.22 21.18
N ASP A 206 3.28 -5.94 21.46
CA ASP A 206 2.35 -5.00 22.09
C ASP A 206 1.89 -3.84 21.17
N ASP A 207 2.33 -3.78 19.91
CA ASP A 207 1.86 -2.75 18.95
C ASP A 207 1.07 -3.35 17.78
N PRO A 208 -0.28 -3.40 17.90
CA PRO A 208 -1.17 -3.91 16.87
C PRO A 208 -1.07 -3.18 15.52
N ARG A 209 -0.51 -1.96 15.50
CA ARG A 209 -0.34 -1.16 14.26
C ARG A 209 0.83 -1.68 13.40
N MET A 210 1.74 -2.43 14.02
CA MET A 210 2.94 -2.97 13.37
C MET A 210 2.74 -4.41 12.88
N TRP A 211 1.63 -5.06 13.25
CA TRP A 211 1.34 -6.44 12.90
C TRP A 211 1.17 -6.68 11.39
N GLY A 212 1.06 -5.62 10.55
CA GLY A 212 0.92 -5.71 9.08
C GLY A 212 2.08 -5.12 8.26
N LEU A 213 3.18 -4.70 8.87
CA LEU A 213 4.40 -4.40 8.11
C LEU A 213 4.98 -5.70 7.54
N GLY A 214 5.72 -5.61 6.43
CA GLY A 214 6.20 -6.76 5.69
C GLY A 214 6.83 -7.82 6.59
N THR A 215 6.12 -8.92 6.80
CA THR A 215 6.53 -10.04 7.66
C THR A 215 6.77 -11.29 6.82
N PHE A 216 7.58 -12.20 7.34
CA PHE A 216 7.67 -13.53 6.78
C PHE A 216 6.34 -14.25 7.00
N ASN A 217 5.66 -14.54 5.89
CA ASN A 217 4.44 -15.33 5.88
C ASN A 217 4.51 -16.39 4.77
N ARG A 218 3.54 -17.32 4.77
CA ARG A 218 3.45 -18.39 3.76
C ARG A 218 3.47 -17.84 2.34
N ALA A 219 2.78 -16.73 2.06
CA ALA A 219 2.75 -16.12 0.73
C ALA A 219 4.13 -15.60 0.29
N TYR A 220 4.91 -15.01 1.20
CA TYR A 220 6.29 -14.63 0.94
C TYR A 220 7.15 -15.84 0.60
N PHE A 221 7.12 -16.88 1.44
CA PHE A 221 7.90 -18.09 1.20
C PHE A 221 7.45 -18.83 -0.05
N ALA A 222 6.15 -18.85 -0.36
CA ALA A 222 5.59 -19.42 -1.58
C ALA A 222 6.19 -18.75 -2.84
N ARG A 223 6.24 -17.41 -2.87
CA ARG A 223 6.90 -16.65 -3.95
C ARG A 223 8.40 -16.97 -4.06
N LYS A 224 9.11 -17.09 -2.94
CA LYS A 224 10.55 -17.36 -2.92
C LYS A 224 10.91 -18.82 -3.26
N THR A 225 10.08 -19.78 -2.86
CA THR A 225 10.31 -21.22 -3.03
C THR A 225 9.69 -21.81 -4.31
N GLY A 226 8.92 -21.00 -5.05
CA GLY A 226 8.37 -21.35 -6.36
C GLY A 226 7.06 -22.14 -6.35
N ARG A 227 6.27 -22.09 -5.26
CA ARG A 227 4.92 -22.67 -5.21
C ARG A 227 3.88 -21.57 -5.17
N ARG A 228 2.84 -21.65 -6.00
CA ARG A 228 1.58 -20.91 -5.75
C ARG A 228 0.86 -21.64 -4.60
N SER A 229 0.48 -20.90 -3.57
CA SER A 229 -0.39 -21.38 -2.47
C SER A 229 -1.75 -21.78 -3.00
#